data_AF-A0A960PLP4-F1
#
_entry.id   AF-A0A960PLP4-F1
#
_cell.length_a   1.000
_cell.length_b   1.000
_cell.length_c   1.000
_cell.angle_alpha   90.00
_cell.angle_beta   90.00
_cell.angle_gamma   90.00
#
_symmetry.space_group_name_H-M   'P 1'
#
loop_
_entity.id
_entity.type
_entity.pdbx_description
1 polymer ?
#
loop_
_entity_poly.entity_id
_entity_poly.type
_entity_poly.pdbx_seq_one_letter_code
_entity_poly.pdbx_strand_id
1 'polypeptide(L)'
;MARMLATMDIVHVPLTGSAVQVMLETEAHPELGGAVLGVDVAGRRIDDSPWVVVQLLLDDDHPEFDPTLLDGPIVAELRSETATDPLVALEPFDHDSFRQQLQAERNAGESETRGVLVTTDGALPPAHIRLAFLPMELADTDGLHLIVRRTTVAELVGGVEQAFSNGEITDDERRSLLIGIEQRHPTPSA
;
A
#
# COMPACT_ATOMS: atom_id res chain seq x y z
N MET A 1 -27.73 3.39 -1.01
CA MET A 1 -26.73 3.04 0.02
C MET A 1 -25.33 3.39 -0.49
N ALA A 2 -25.04 4.67 -0.76
CA ALA A 2 -23.80 5.11 -1.40
C ALA A 2 -22.97 6.07 -0.53
N ARG A 3 -23.25 6.12 0.79
CA ARG A 3 -22.77 7.18 1.69
C ARG A 3 -21.85 6.71 2.82
N MET A 4 -21.50 5.42 2.85
CA MET A 4 -20.58 4.84 3.84
C MET A 4 -19.18 4.51 3.27
N LEU A 5 -19.00 4.57 1.95
CA LEU A 5 -17.69 4.32 1.31
C LEU A 5 -16.74 5.54 1.42
N ALA A 6 -17.28 6.75 1.61
CA ALA A 6 -16.50 7.99 1.54
C ALA A 6 -15.60 8.30 2.75
N THR A 7 -15.65 7.50 3.83
CA THR A 7 -14.91 7.82 5.08
C THR A 7 -13.54 7.16 5.20
N MET A 8 -13.14 6.31 4.25
CA MET A 8 -11.88 5.54 4.32
C MET A 8 -10.95 5.76 3.12
N ASP A 9 -11.46 6.33 2.02
CA ASP A 9 -10.68 6.61 0.82
C ASP A 9 -9.84 7.87 1.03
N ILE A 10 -8.53 7.73 0.81
CA ILE A 10 -7.50 8.75 1.00
C ILE A 10 -7.20 9.45 -0.33
N VAL A 11 -7.00 8.67 -1.38
CA VAL A 11 -6.65 9.16 -2.72
C VAL A 11 -7.44 8.38 -3.74
N HIS A 12 -7.93 9.06 -4.77
CA HIS A 12 -8.53 8.43 -5.93
C HIS A 12 -7.98 9.07 -7.22
N VAL A 13 -7.25 8.28 -8.02
CA VAL A 13 -6.57 8.78 -9.23
C VAL A 13 -6.86 7.84 -10.42
N PRO A 14 -7.42 8.36 -11.53
CA PRO A 14 -7.51 7.60 -12.76
C PRO A 14 -6.10 7.41 -13.37
N LEU A 15 -5.80 6.20 -13.80
CA LEU A 15 -4.51 5.82 -14.39
C LEU A 15 -4.61 5.69 -15.91
N THR A 16 -3.52 6.04 -16.59
CA THR A 16 -3.43 6.11 -18.06
C THR A 16 -2.30 5.23 -18.61
N GLY A 17 -1.86 4.23 -17.84
CA GLY A 17 -0.74 3.37 -18.22
C GLY A 17 0.64 4.05 -18.16
N SER A 18 0.73 5.21 -17.50
CA SER A 18 1.92 6.05 -17.44
C SER A 18 2.18 6.56 -16.03
N ALA A 19 3.39 7.05 -15.76
CA ALA A 19 3.73 7.58 -14.45
C ALA A 19 2.85 8.78 -14.13
N VAL A 20 2.34 8.83 -12.90
CA VAL A 20 1.45 9.89 -12.44
C VAL A 20 1.91 10.38 -11.07
N GLN A 21 1.91 11.69 -10.90
CA GLN A 21 2.12 12.33 -9.61
C GLN A 21 0.92 13.23 -9.34
N VAL A 22 0.30 13.06 -8.18
CA VAL A 22 -0.81 13.89 -7.72
C VAL A 22 -0.42 14.46 -6.37
N MET A 23 -0.33 15.79 -6.31
CA MET A 23 -0.21 16.51 -5.06
C MET A 23 -1.61 16.87 -4.58
N LEU A 24 -1.90 16.61 -3.31
CA LEU A 24 -3.15 16.99 -2.68
C LEU A 24 -3.01 18.38 -2.06
N GLU A 25 -4.07 19.17 -2.14
CA GLU A 25 -4.17 20.38 -1.33
C GLU A 25 -4.51 19.96 0.10
N THR A 26 -3.76 20.46 1.08
CA THR A 26 -3.90 20.14 2.51
C THR A 26 -5.33 20.33 3.03
N GLU A 27 -6.06 21.30 2.48
CA GLU A 27 -7.44 21.63 2.87
C GLU A 27 -8.52 20.77 2.19
N ALA A 28 -8.17 19.95 1.20
CA ALA A 28 -9.13 19.19 0.40
C ALA A 28 -9.67 17.93 1.11
N HIS A 29 -8.96 17.44 2.14
CA HIS A 29 -9.27 16.19 2.84
C HIS A 29 -9.15 16.30 4.37
N PRO A 30 -10.04 17.07 5.03
CA PRO A 30 -10.01 17.25 6.49
C PRO A 30 -10.19 15.92 7.26
N GLU A 31 -10.82 14.90 6.67
CA GLU A 31 -10.95 13.55 7.22
C GLU A 31 -9.63 12.76 7.28
N LEU A 32 -8.60 13.23 6.58
CA LEU A 32 -7.27 12.61 6.52
C LEU A 32 -6.23 13.37 7.37
N GLY A 33 -6.68 14.37 8.15
CA GLY A 33 -5.80 15.19 9.00
C GLY A 33 -4.85 16.10 8.23
N GLY A 34 -5.12 16.37 6.94
CA GLY A 34 -4.29 17.25 6.09
C GLY A 34 -2.88 16.72 5.79
N ALA A 35 -2.53 15.52 6.26
CA ALA A 35 -1.16 15.06 6.27
C ALA A 35 -0.78 14.16 5.11
N VAL A 36 -1.70 13.84 4.19
CA VAL A 36 -1.34 13.20 2.94
C VAL A 36 -1.06 14.30 1.92
N LEU A 37 0.21 14.42 1.51
CA LEU A 37 0.65 15.44 0.58
C LEU A 37 0.44 15.01 -0.88
N GLY A 38 0.40 13.71 -1.15
CA GLY A 38 0.24 13.23 -2.51
C GLY A 38 0.58 11.78 -2.70
N VAL A 39 0.42 11.34 -3.95
CA VAL A 39 0.83 10.02 -4.42
C VAL A 39 1.67 10.14 -5.69
N ASP A 40 2.69 9.30 -5.79
CA ASP A 40 3.47 9.06 -7.01
C ASP A 40 3.27 7.60 -7.43
N VAL A 41 3.04 7.36 -8.71
CA VAL A 41 2.90 6.03 -9.28
C VAL A 41 3.90 5.91 -10.41
N ALA A 42 4.81 4.94 -10.29
CA ALA A 42 5.88 4.75 -11.26
C ALA A 42 6.16 3.27 -11.52
N GLY A 43 6.57 2.97 -12.75
CA GLY A 43 7.08 1.66 -13.13
C GLY A 43 8.52 1.45 -12.64
N ARG A 44 8.79 0.27 -12.09
CA ARG A 44 10.13 -0.19 -11.70
C ARG A 44 10.33 -1.64 -12.11
N ARG A 45 11.60 -2.02 -12.31
CA ARG A 45 12.01 -3.42 -12.44
C ARG A 45 12.77 -3.80 -11.18
N ILE A 46 12.32 -4.84 -10.50
CA ILE A 46 12.93 -5.40 -9.29
C ILE A 46 13.10 -6.88 -9.55
N ASP A 47 14.33 -7.39 -9.44
CA ASP A 47 14.67 -8.79 -9.73
C ASP A 47 14.12 -9.27 -11.09
N ASP A 48 14.34 -8.47 -12.13
CA ASP A 48 13.85 -8.68 -13.51
C ASP A 48 12.32 -8.82 -13.68
N SER A 49 11.56 -8.52 -12.64
CA SER A 49 10.10 -8.52 -12.65
C SER A 49 9.58 -7.09 -12.69
N PRO A 50 8.50 -6.81 -13.45
CA PRO A 50 7.90 -5.49 -13.48
C PRO A 50 7.04 -5.26 -12.25
N TRP A 51 7.11 -4.04 -11.76
CA TRP A 51 6.34 -3.57 -10.62
C TRP A 51 5.81 -2.18 -10.90
N VAL A 52 4.56 -1.96 -10.49
CA VAL A 52 4.04 -0.62 -10.24
C VAL A 52 4.33 -0.30 -8.78
N VAL A 53 5.12 0.75 -8.56
CA VAL A 53 5.43 1.27 -7.23
C VAL A 53 4.54 2.47 -6.98
N VAL A 54 3.73 2.39 -5.93
CA VAL A 54 2.92 3.49 -5.43
C VAL A 54 3.64 4.08 -4.22
N GLN A 55 3.96 5.37 -4.28
CA GLN A 55 4.56 6.11 -3.18
C GLN A 55 3.51 7.07 -2.60
N LEU A 56 3.19 6.91 -1.33
CA LEU A 56 2.34 7.82 -0.59
C LEU A 56 3.24 8.77 0.22
N LEU A 57 3.07 10.07 -0.02
CA LEU A 57 3.82 11.12 0.66
C LEU A 57 3.01 11.68 1.83
N LEU A 58 3.62 11.69 3.01
CA LEU A 58 3.02 12.16 4.25
C LEU A 58 3.72 13.45 4.74
N ASP A 59 2.99 14.28 5.49
CA ASP A 59 3.50 15.37 6.31
C ASP A 59 3.30 14.99 7.78
N ASP A 60 4.25 14.24 8.33
CA ASP A 60 4.21 13.73 9.70
C ASP A 60 4.47 14.82 10.75
N ASP A 61 4.96 15.98 10.33
CA ASP A 61 5.12 17.19 11.16
C ASP A 61 3.85 18.08 11.19
N HIS A 62 2.82 17.76 10.39
CA HIS A 62 1.60 18.56 10.33
C HIS A 62 0.84 18.53 11.68
N PRO A 63 0.40 19.67 12.23
CA PRO A 63 -0.29 19.71 13.53
C PRO A 63 -1.58 18.88 13.61
N GLU A 64 -2.21 18.63 12.47
CA GLU A 64 -3.43 17.83 12.35
C GLU A 64 -3.17 16.39 11.88
N PHE A 65 -1.88 16.00 11.71
CA PHE A 65 -1.53 14.64 11.32
C PHE A 65 -2.18 13.64 12.27
N ASP A 66 -2.94 12.70 11.71
CA ASP A 66 -3.46 11.57 12.44
C ASP A 66 -2.34 10.54 12.64
N PRO A 67 -1.75 10.42 13.84
CA PRO A 67 -0.66 9.48 14.07
C PRO A 67 -1.13 8.03 13.92
N THR A 68 -2.44 7.77 14.01
CA THR A 68 -2.99 6.43 13.82
C THR A 68 -2.93 5.96 12.36
N LEU A 69 -2.60 6.85 11.40
CA LEU A 69 -2.18 6.45 10.05
C LEU A 69 -0.88 5.64 10.08
N LEU A 70 -0.05 5.82 11.10
CA LEU A 70 1.16 5.04 11.34
C LEU A 70 0.92 3.77 12.15
N ASP A 71 -0.31 3.56 12.64
CA ASP A 71 -0.70 2.40 13.46
C ASP A 71 -1.63 1.42 12.70
N GLY A 72 -2.31 1.91 11.65
CA GLY A 72 -3.33 1.18 10.91
C GLY A 72 -2.91 0.84 9.48
N PRO A 73 -3.33 -0.31 8.92
CA PRO A 73 -3.05 -0.65 7.53
C PRO A 73 -3.63 0.35 6.53
N ILE A 74 -2.81 0.72 5.55
CA ILE A 74 -3.20 1.48 4.36
C ILE A 74 -2.93 0.59 3.16
N VAL A 75 -3.82 0.58 2.19
CA VAL A 75 -3.67 -0.20 0.95
C VAL A 75 -3.72 0.68 -0.27
N ALA A 76 -2.99 0.27 -1.31
CA ALA A 76 -3.21 0.68 -2.68
C ALA A 76 -4.06 -0.37 -3.38
N GLU A 77 -5.22 0.03 -3.90
CA GLU A 77 -6.07 -0.80 -4.73
C GLU A 77 -6.07 -0.28 -6.16
N LEU A 78 -5.93 -1.19 -7.12
CA LEU A 78 -6.24 -0.93 -8.51
C LEU A 78 -7.61 -1.51 -8.82
N ARG A 79 -8.52 -0.65 -9.29
CA ARG A 79 -9.86 -1.06 -9.67
C ARG A 79 -10.18 -0.79 -11.13
N SER A 80 -10.90 -1.71 -11.76
CA SER A 80 -11.54 -1.51 -13.06
C SER A 80 -13.01 -1.18 -12.85
N GLU A 81 -13.49 -0.08 -13.42
CA GLU A 81 -14.93 0.26 -13.40
C GLU A 81 -15.77 -0.63 -14.31
N THR A 82 -15.13 -1.42 -15.19
CA THR A 82 -15.80 -2.19 -16.24
C THR A 82 -15.86 -3.70 -15.98
N ALA A 83 -15.16 -4.17 -14.94
CA ALA A 83 -15.05 -5.59 -14.63
C ALA A 83 -16.21 -6.08 -13.72
N THR A 84 -16.52 -7.38 -13.81
CA THR A 84 -17.52 -8.02 -12.92
C THR A 84 -17.02 -8.10 -11.49
N ASP A 85 -15.72 -8.36 -11.32
CA ASP A 85 -14.99 -8.07 -10.09
C ASP A 85 -14.09 -6.86 -10.35
N PRO A 86 -14.38 -5.70 -9.75
CA PRO A 86 -13.65 -4.49 -10.04
C PRO A 86 -12.24 -4.50 -9.45
N LEU A 87 -11.89 -5.35 -8.47
CA LEU A 87 -10.55 -5.33 -7.86
C LEU A 87 -9.54 -6.07 -8.73
N VAL A 88 -8.53 -5.36 -9.23
CA VAL A 88 -7.46 -5.90 -10.09
C VAL A 88 -6.24 -6.29 -9.27
N ALA A 89 -5.82 -5.41 -8.37
CA ALA A 89 -4.70 -5.64 -7.48
C ALA A 89 -4.89 -4.88 -6.18
N LEU A 90 -4.37 -5.44 -5.09
CA LEU A 90 -4.40 -4.84 -3.76
C LEU A 90 -3.07 -5.10 -3.11
N GLU A 91 -2.47 -4.04 -2.55
CA GLU A 91 -1.21 -4.17 -1.83
C GLU A 91 -1.17 -3.24 -0.61
N PRO A 92 -0.91 -3.76 0.60
CA PRO A 92 -0.69 -2.91 1.75
C PRO A 92 0.65 -2.15 1.65
N PHE A 93 0.62 -0.89 2.06
CA PHE A 93 1.81 -0.08 2.21
C PHE A 93 2.71 -0.60 3.34
N ASP A 94 4.00 -0.32 3.26
CA ASP A 94 4.94 -0.55 4.37
C ASP A 94 4.50 0.21 5.63
N HIS A 95 4.77 -0.37 6.79
CA HIS A 95 4.41 0.20 8.10
C HIS A 95 5.67 0.57 8.90
N ASP A 96 5.55 1.43 9.90
CA ASP A 96 6.72 1.88 10.67
C ASP A 96 7.40 0.72 11.42
N SER A 97 6.61 -0.13 12.09
CA SER A 97 7.13 -1.34 12.76
C SER A 97 7.88 -2.27 11.81
N PHE A 98 7.35 -2.50 10.60
CA PHE A 98 8.02 -3.29 9.56
C PHE A 98 9.33 -2.64 9.08
N ARG A 99 9.36 -1.31 8.93
CA ARG A 99 10.59 -0.57 8.58
C ARG A 99 11.64 -0.65 9.67
N GLN A 100 11.23 -0.55 10.94
CA GLN A 100 12.12 -0.70 12.09
C GLN A 100 12.71 -2.12 12.14
N GLN A 101 11.87 -3.14 11.91
CA GLN A 101 12.31 -4.52 11.82
C GLN A 101 13.32 -4.72 10.66
N LEU A 102 12.99 -4.23 9.46
CA LEU A 102 13.91 -4.26 8.31
C LEU A 102 15.24 -3.60 8.63
N GLN A 103 15.22 -2.45 9.32
CA GLN A 103 16.45 -1.77 9.72
C GLN A 103 17.25 -2.58 10.74
N ALA A 104 16.58 -3.22 11.71
CA ALA A 104 17.21 -4.05 12.72
C ALA A 104 17.86 -5.30 12.10
N GLU A 105 17.14 -6.03 11.24
CA GLU A 105 17.65 -7.19 10.51
C GLU A 105 18.88 -6.81 9.68
N ARG A 106 18.82 -5.68 8.98
CA ARG A 106 19.97 -5.19 8.19
C ARG A 106 21.18 -4.86 9.05
N ASN A 107 20.97 -4.25 10.20
CA ASN A 107 22.05 -3.99 11.15
C ASN A 107 22.64 -5.29 11.73
N ALA A 108 21.85 -6.36 11.80
CA ALA A 108 22.28 -7.69 12.21
C ALA A 108 22.86 -8.56 11.07
N GLY A 109 22.72 -8.13 9.80
CA GLY A 109 23.11 -8.93 8.64
C GLY A 109 22.12 -10.05 8.27
N GLU A 110 20.87 -9.91 8.72
CA GLU A 110 19.76 -10.83 8.49
C GLU A 110 18.87 -10.34 7.33
N SER A 111 17.99 -11.21 6.82
CA SER A 111 17.11 -10.90 5.68
C SER A 111 15.83 -11.73 5.69
N GLU A 112 15.22 -11.88 6.87
CA GLU A 112 13.98 -12.66 7.03
C GLU A 112 12.79 -11.90 6.44
N THR A 113 12.75 -10.60 6.71
CA THR A 113 11.73 -9.68 6.22
C THR A 113 12.11 -9.16 4.84
N ARG A 114 11.14 -9.15 3.93
CA ARG A 114 11.30 -8.70 2.53
C ARG A 114 10.28 -7.60 2.24
N GLY A 115 10.61 -6.69 1.33
CA GLY A 115 9.57 -5.88 0.65
C GLY A 115 9.61 -4.37 0.82
N VAL A 116 10.79 -3.73 0.73
CA VAL A 116 10.90 -2.27 0.50
C VAL A 116 12.04 -2.01 -0.47
N LEU A 117 11.89 -0.98 -1.32
CA LEU A 117 12.97 -0.51 -2.17
C LEU A 117 14.04 0.15 -1.31
N VAL A 118 15.25 -0.40 -1.33
CA VAL A 118 16.42 0.21 -0.69
C VAL A 118 17.01 1.25 -1.64
N THR A 119 17.35 2.43 -1.12
CA THR A 119 18.01 3.48 -1.90
C THR A 119 19.40 3.02 -2.35
N THR A 120 19.99 3.73 -3.31
CA THR A 120 21.27 3.36 -3.94
C THR A 120 22.45 3.30 -2.98
N ASP A 121 22.41 4.06 -1.89
CA ASP A 121 23.38 4.05 -0.79
C ASP A 121 23.07 2.98 0.27
N GLY A 122 22.03 2.17 0.05
CA GLY A 122 21.60 1.17 0.99
C GLY A 122 20.72 1.73 2.11
N ALA A 123 20.19 2.94 2.07
CA ALA A 123 19.24 3.39 3.10
C ALA A 123 17.81 2.91 2.82
N LEU A 124 16.96 2.85 3.86
CA LEU A 124 15.52 2.76 3.64
C LEU A 124 15.00 4.13 3.18
N PRO A 125 13.89 4.19 2.42
CA PRO A 125 13.24 5.45 2.11
C PRO A 125 12.90 6.24 3.40
N PRO A 126 12.82 7.58 3.36
CA PRO A 126 12.40 8.38 4.52
C PRO A 126 11.05 7.95 5.10
N ALA A 127 10.83 8.13 6.41
CA ALA A 127 9.61 7.67 7.09
C ALA A 127 8.32 8.37 6.62
N HIS A 128 8.41 9.59 6.09
CA HIS A 128 7.28 10.27 5.46
C HIS A 128 6.92 9.72 4.07
N ILE A 129 7.66 8.74 3.54
CA ILE A 129 7.33 8.02 2.30
C ILE A 129 6.92 6.59 2.65
N ARG A 130 5.74 6.21 2.15
CA ARG A 130 5.21 4.85 2.23
C ARG A 130 5.16 4.24 0.83
N LEU A 131 5.53 2.98 0.70
CA LEU A 131 5.61 2.26 -0.57
C LEU A 131 4.68 1.04 -0.59
N ALA A 132 3.96 0.88 -1.69
CA ALA A 132 3.27 -0.35 -2.07
C ALA A 132 3.77 -0.83 -3.45
N PHE A 133 3.88 -2.15 -3.60
CA PHE A 133 4.44 -2.82 -4.78
C PHE A 133 3.40 -3.74 -5.43
N LEU A 134 2.85 -3.32 -6.56
CA LEU A 134 1.86 -4.10 -7.31
C LEU A 134 2.59 -4.87 -8.43
N PRO A 135 2.48 -6.21 -8.49
CA PRO A 135 3.28 -7.06 -9.39
C PRO A 135 2.73 -7.04 -10.83
N MET A 136 2.82 -5.89 -11.50
CA MET A 136 2.37 -5.70 -12.88
C MET A 136 3.16 -4.63 -13.62
N GLU A 137 3.00 -4.56 -14.95
CA GLU A 137 3.56 -3.50 -15.76
C GLU A 137 2.75 -2.20 -15.61
N LEU A 138 3.44 -1.05 -15.65
CA LEU A 138 2.76 0.25 -15.55
C LEU A 138 1.76 0.47 -16.69
N ALA A 139 2.07 0.00 -17.89
CA ALA A 139 1.18 0.11 -19.04
C ALA A 139 -0.16 -0.61 -18.83
N ASP A 140 -0.19 -1.68 -18.03
CA ASP A 140 -1.39 -2.48 -17.75
C ASP A 140 -2.36 -1.76 -16.80
N THR A 141 -1.97 -0.58 -16.28
CA THR A 141 -2.84 0.26 -15.45
C THR A 141 -3.74 1.20 -16.25
N ASP A 142 -3.64 1.22 -17.58
CA ASP A 142 -4.48 2.09 -18.42
C ASP A 142 -5.99 1.78 -18.23
N GLY A 143 -6.77 2.83 -17.93
CA GLY A 143 -8.20 2.71 -17.66
C GLY A 143 -8.54 2.13 -16.28
N LEU A 144 -7.55 1.91 -15.40
CA LEU A 144 -7.77 1.56 -14.01
C LEU A 144 -7.80 2.80 -13.13
N HIS A 145 -8.29 2.62 -11.91
CA HIS A 145 -8.30 3.63 -10.87
C HIS A 145 -7.45 3.17 -9.70
N LEU A 146 -6.49 4.01 -9.30
CA LEU A 146 -5.80 3.84 -8.03
C LEU A 146 -6.68 4.42 -6.92
N ILE A 147 -6.96 3.59 -5.91
CA ILE A 147 -7.58 3.99 -4.66
C ILE A 147 -6.60 3.71 -3.54
N VAL A 148 -6.17 4.74 -2.82
CA VAL A 148 -5.47 4.57 -1.55
C VAL A 148 -6.50 4.71 -0.45
N ARG A 149 -6.58 3.75 0.47
CA ARG A 149 -7.56 3.80 1.56
C ARG A 149 -7.05 3.17 2.85
N ARG A 150 -7.63 3.59 3.97
CA ARG A 150 -7.46 2.90 5.27
C ARG A 150 -8.19 1.56 5.27
N THR A 151 -7.66 0.61 6.03
CA THR A 151 -8.30 -0.69 6.26
C THR A 151 -7.87 -1.24 7.62
N THR A 152 -8.30 -2.46 7.94
CA THR A 152 -7.87 -3.18 9.15
C THR A 152 -7.19 -4.49 8.78
N VAL A 153 -6.35 -5.02 9.68
CA VAL A 153 -5.74 -6.35 9.50
C VAL A 153 -6.82 -7.41 9.35
N ALA A 154 -7.92 -7.30 10.10
CA ALA A 154 -9.05 -8.22 10.01
C ALA A 154 -9.72 -8.22 8.62
N GLU A 155 -9.85 -7.06 7.99
CA GLU A 155 -10.38 -6.94 6.62
C GLU A 155 -9.41 -7.54 5.59
N LEU A 156 -8.11 -7.29 5.72
CA LEU A 156 -7.08 -7.88 4.85
C LEU A 156 -7.11 -9.40 4.92
N VAL A 157 -7.07 -9.96 6.13
CA VAL A 157 -7.13 -11.40 6.37
C VAL A 157 -8.46 -11.96 5.86
N GLY A 158 -9.58 -11.30 6.16
CA GLY A 158 -10.91 -11.71 5.68
C GLY A 158 -11.00 -11.78 4.15
N GLY A 159 -10.42 -10.80 3.45
CA GLY A 159 -10.37 -10.79 1.99
C GLY A 159 -9.55 -11.95 1.41
N VAL A 160 -8.37 -12.24 1.98
CA VAL A 160 -7.54 -13.38 1.56
C VAL A 160 -8.25 -14.71 1.79
N GLU A 161 -8.87 -14.90 2.95
CA GLU A 161 -9.61 -16.13 3.28
C GLU A 161 -10.85 -16.31 2.38
N GLN A 162 -11.52 -15.21 2.03
CA GLN A 162 -12.64 -15.24 1.11
C GLN A 162 -12.20 -15.62 -0.32
N ALA A 163 -11.15 -15.01 -0.85
CA ALA A 163 -10.62 -15.34 -2.18
C ALA A 163 -10.22 -16.82 -2.27
N PHE A 164 -9.58 -17.36 -1.23
CA PHE A 164 -9.28 -18.78 -1.15
C PHE A 164 -10.54 -19.65 -1.10
N SER A 165 -11.54 -19.27 -0.30
CA SER A 165 -12.81 -19.99 -0.19
C SER A 165 -13.58 -20.02 -1.53
N ASN A 166 -13.43 -18.97 -2.34
CA ASN A 166 -14.00 -18.86 -3.68
C ASN A 166 -13.18 -19.62 -4.74
N GLY A 167 -11.97 -20.08 -4.42
CA GLY A 167 -11.05 -20.75 -5.34
C GLY A 167 -10.35 -19.80 -6.32
N GLU A 168 -10.27 -18.51 -5.99
CA GLU A 168 -9.61 -17.47 -6.80
C GLU A 168 -8.08 -17.52 -6.65
N ILE A 169 -7.61 -17.98 -5.49
CA ILE A 169 -6.20 -18.16 -5.16
C ILE A 169 -5.91 -19.56 -4.63
N THR A 170 -4.67 -20.00 -4.80
CA THR A 170 -4.13 -21.26 -4.26
C THR A 170 -3.84 -21.17 -2.76
N ASP A 171 -3.67 -22.31 -2.09
CA ASP A 171 -3.26 -22.35 -0.67
C ASP A 171 -1.87 -21.73 -0.45
N ASP A 172 -0.97 -21.87 -1.43
CA ASP A 172 0.36 -21.27 -1.36
C ASP A 172 0.31 -19.74 -1.50
N GLU A 173 -0.50 -19.22 -2.42
CA GLU A 173 -0.77 -17.77 -2.53
C GLU A 173 -1.42 -17.23 -1.26
N ARG A 174 -2.44 -17.93 -0.72
CA ARG A 174 -3.06 -17.60 0.56
C ARG A 174 -2.01 -17.50 1.68
N ARG A 175 -1.17 -18.52 1.84
CA ARG A 175 -0.12 -18.53 2.88
C ARG A 175 0.86 -17.37 2.69
N SER A 176 1.28 -17.12 1.45
CA SER A 176 2.19 -16.02 1.12
C SER A 176 1.59 -14.66 1.46
N LEU A 177 0.32 -14.44 1.13
CA LEU A 177 -0.39 -13.19 1.40
C LEU A 177 -0.57 -12.95 2.91
N LEU A 178 -0.98 -13.98 3.66
CA LEU A 178 -1.12 -13.88 5.12
C LEU A 178 0.23 -13.58 5.81
N ILE A 179 1.31 -14.21 5.35
CA ILE A 179 2.67 -13.89 5.84
C ILE A 179 3.02 -12.44 5.52
N GLY A 180 2.75 -11.96 4.30
CA GLY A 180 3.02 -10.58 3.91
C GLY A 180 2.24 -9.56 4.76
N ILE A 181 0.96 -9.86 5.08
CA ILE A 181 0.14 -9.04 5.98
C ILE A 181 0.75 -9.00 7.38
N GLU A 182 1.08 -10.15 7.97
CA GLU A 182 1.68 -10.20 9.32
C GLU A 182 3.04 -9.50 9.37
N GLN A 183 3.88 -9.67 8.35
CA GLN A 183 5.18 -8.99 8.27
C GLN A 183 5.02 -7.47 8.24
N ARG A 184 4.07 -6.95 7.45
CA ARG A 184 3.82 -5.50 7.35
C ARG A 184 3.05 -4.94 8.54
N HIS A 185 2.20 -5.74 9.16
CA HIS A 185 1.34 -5.33 10.28
C HIS A 185 1.44 -6.35 11.42
N PRO A 186 2.61 -6.46 12.08
CA PRO A 186 2.82 -7.44 13.12
C PRO A 186 1.85 -7.18 14.27
N THR A 187 1.20 -8.25 14.74
CA THR A 187 0.37 -8.14 15.93
C THR A 187 1.29 -7.85 17.13
N PRO A 188 1.03 -6.82 17.96
CA PRO A 188 1.81 -6.61 19.17
C PRO A 188 1.80 -7.90 20.00
N SER A 189 2.98 -8.44 20.29
CA SER A 189 3.09 -9.57 21.20
C SER A 189 2.53 -9.17 22.56
N ALA A 190 1.50 -9.89 23.02
CA ALA A 190 0.85 -9.66 24.30
C ALA A 190 1.79 -9.88 25.50
#